data_AF-A0A355D865-F1
#
_entry.id   AF-A0A355D865-F1
#
_cell.length_a   1.000
_cell.length_b   1.000
_cell.length_c   1.000
_cell.angle_alpha   90.00
_cell.angle_beta   90.00
_cell.angle_gamma   90.00
#
_symmetry.space_group_name_H-M   'P 1'
#
loop_
_entity.id
_entity.type
_entity.pdbx_description
1 polymer ?
#
loop_
_entity_poly.entity_id
_entity_poly.type
_entity_poly.pdbx_seq_one_letter_code
_entity_poly.pdbx_strand_id
1 'polypeptide(L)'
;MESLDKNSNKSIENSKNHNINRKFGQKLYLEPGFVRAERTVLSLALDKRLSDKIFSNVSEDDLILKAHKVIYTIIKENNMCSKEELIKIINLQTMQDSEFTKEWIKIQEYKVDIDEGSIDKMVSDCVNNIKKYKLEESRKKIMDKIRKCESEGLVEETLMLARELMDIQKEMGKL
;
A
#
# COMPACT_ATOMS: atom_id res chain seq x y z
N MET A 1 6.50 25.99 -75.30
CA MET A 1 5.35 25.21 -75.79
C MET A 1 5.89 23.83 -76.07
N GLU A 2 5.23 22.79 -75.55
CA GLU A 2 5.58 21.35 -75.64
C GLU A 2 6.84 20.93 -74.86
N SER A 3 6.86 19.86 -74.07
CA SER A 3 5.84 18.92 -73.64
C SER A 3 6.38 18.16 -72.41
N LEU A 4 5.48 17.81 -71.50
CA LEU A 4 5.73 16.99 -70.31
C LEU A 4 6.13 15.56 -70.73
N ASP A 5 7.29 15.10 -70.28
CA ASP A 5 7.61 13.67 -70.31
C ASP A 5 7.48 13.05 -68.93
N LYS A 6 6.61 12.04 -68.90
CA LYS A 6 6.26 11.20 -67.76
C LYS A 6 7.48 10.40 -67.32
N ASN A 7 7.75 10.37 -66.02
CA ASN A 7 8.49 9.25 -65.45
C ASN A 7 7.73 8.68 -64.25
N SER A 8 7.01 7.60 -64.53
CA SER A 8 6.34 6.77 -63.54
C SER A 8 7.30 5.71 -63.01
N ASN A 9 7.20 5.46 -61.70
CA ASN A 9 7.53 4.23 -60.97
C ASN A 9 9.00 3.85 -60.74
N LYS A 10 9.42 4.05 -59.47
CA LYS A 10 10.16 3.13 -58.56
C LYS A 10 10.67 4.01 -57.40
N SER A 11 10.49 3.76 -56.11
CA SER A 11 10.10 2.59 -55.34
C SER A 11 9.81 3.10 -53.93
N ILE A 12 8.59 2.86 -53.42
CA ILE A 12 8.28 2.94 -52.00
C ILE A 12 8.70 1.60 -51.41
N GLU A 13 9.84 1.55 -50.71
CA GLU A 13 10.07 0.52 -49.71
C GLU A 13 10.66 1.17 -48.46
N ASN A 14 9.76 1.39 -47.52
CA ASN A 14 10.02 1.60 -46.12
C ASN A 14 10.98 0.54 -45.59
N SER A 15 12.17 0.92 -45.15
CA SER A 15 12.85 0.17 -44.09
C SER A 15 13.69 1.06 -43.17
N LYS A 16 13.12 1.23 -41.97
CA LYS A 16 13.83 1.25 -40.69
C LYS A 16 14.94 2.28 -40.52
N ASN A 17 14.56 3.50 -40.17
CA ASN A 17 15.31 4.22 -39.14
C ASN A 17 14.41 5.13 -38.31
N HIS A 18 13.44 4.51 -37.64
CA HIS A 18 12.71 5.15 -36.55
C HIS A 18 13.42 4.78 -35.25
N ASN A 19 14.46 5.55 -34.90
CA ASN A 19 14.89 5.70 -33.51
C ASN A 19 13.77 6.45 -32.74
N ILE A 20 12.63 5.78 -32.56
CA ILE A 20 11.63 6.22 -31.59
C ILE A 20 12.23 5.85 -30.25
N ASN A 21 12.84 6.87 -29.68
CA ASN A 21 13.13 7.04 -28.26
C ASN A 21 12.01 6.38 -27.43
N ARG A 22 12.17 5.10 -27.04
CA ARG A 22 11.29 4.41 -26.10
C ARG A 22 11.55 4.96 -24.69
N LYS A 23 11.24 6.25 -24.50
CA LYS A 23 10.86 6.79 -23.20
C LYS A 23 9.39 6.47 -22.95
N PHE A 24 9.06 5.18 -22.95
CA PHE A 24 7.84 4.67 -22.34
C PHE A 24 8.28 3.75 -21.21
N GLY A 25 8.89 4.36 -20.19
CA GLY A 25 8.81 3.80 -18.86
C GLY A 25 7.33 3.81 -18.51
N GLN A 26 6.64 2.69 -18.73
CA GLN A 26 5.48 2.37 -17.90
C GLN A 26 5.96 2.60 -16.47
N LYS A 27 5.38 3.59 -15.78
CA LYS A 27 5.52 3.63 -14.32
C LYS A 27 4.96 2.28 -13.87
N LEU A 28 5.83 1.31 -13.59
CA LEU A 28 5.43 0.10 -12.87
C LEU A 28 4.76 0.65 -11.61
N TYR A 29 3.46 0.39 -11.46
CA TYR A 29 2.76 0.77 -10.26
C TYR A 29 3.43 0.01 -9.11
N LEU A 30 4.23 0.72 -8.32
CA LEU A 30 4.84 0.17 -7.14
C LEU A 30 3.83 0.30 -6.02
N GLU A 31 3.31 -0.83 -5.57
CA GLU A 31 2.42 -0.87 -4.42
C GLU A 31 3.10 -0.24 -3.18
N PRO A 32 2.39 0.64 -2.44
CA PRO A 32 2.93 1.19 -1.21
C PRO A 32 3.32 0.09 -0.20
N GLY A 33 4.46 0.27 0.47
CA GLY A 33 4.99 -0.74 1.40
C GLY A 33 4.02 -1.09 2.54
N PHE A 34 3.27 -0.12 3.06
CA PHE A 34 2.27 -0.38 4.11
C PHE A 34 1.12 -1.26 3.62
N VAL A 35 0.66 -1.09 2.36
CA VAL A 35 -0.42 -1.93 1.80
C VAL A 35 0.03 -3.39 1.75
N ARG A 36 1.26 -3.61 1.31
CA ARG A 36 1.87 -4.95 1.29
C ARG A 36 1.99 -5.53 2.71
N ALA A 37 2.43 -4.72 3.67
CA ALA A 37 2.56 -5.13 5.07
C ALA A 37 1.20 -5.55 5.66
N GLU A 38 0.13 -4.78 5.42
CA GLU A 38 -1.21 -5.13 5.90
C GLU A 38 -1.73 -6.42 5.28
N ARG A 39 -1.58 -6.62 3.96
CA ARG A 39 -1.98 -7.89 3.33
C ARG A 39 -1.20 -9.08 3.86
N THR A 40 0.10 -8.89 4.14
CA THR A 40 0.93 -9.92 4.77
C THR A 40 0.36 -10.31 6.13
N VAL A 41 0.09 -9.32 6.99
CA VAL A 41 -0.49 -9.55 8.32
C VAL A 41 -1.82 -10.29 8.23
N LEU A 42 -2.72 -9.87 7.33
CA LEU A 42 -4.03 -10.49 7.18
C LEU A 42 -3.95 -11.91 6.62
N SER A 43 -3.07 -12.15 5.64
CA SER A 43 -2.84 -13.49 5.10
C SER A 43 -2.32 -14.45 6.17
N LEU A 44 -1.37 -14.00 7.00
CA LEU A 44 -0.86 -14.77 8.13
C LEU A 44 -1.92 -15.00 9.22
N ALA A 45 -2.80 -14.02 9.46
CA ALA A 45 -3.88 -14.14 10.44
C ALA A 45 -4.92 -15.23 10.09
N LEU A 46 -4.99 -15.64 8.81
CA LEU A 46 -5.84 -16.76 8.37
C LEU A 46 -5.26 -18.14 8.75
N ASP A 47 -3.97 -18.23 9.09
CA ASP A 47 -3.35 -19.46 9.59
C ASP A 47 -3.51 -19.55 11.11
N LYS A 48 -4.20 -20.58 11.58
CA LYS A 48 -4.46 -20.79 13.01
C LYS A 48 -3.21 -20.96 13.85
N ARG A 49 -2.12 -21.44 13.26
CA ARG A 49 -0.84 -21.57 13.97
C ARG A 49 -0.25 -20.20 14.31
N LEU A 50 -0.65 -19.17 13.55
CA LEU A 50 -0.05 -17.84 13.59
C LEU A 50 -1.01 -16.76 14.10
N SER A 51 -2.33 -17.00 14.03
CA SER A 51 -3.35 -15.99 14.31
C SER A 51 -3.21 -15.34 15.69
N ASP A 52 -2.96 -16.12 16.74
CA ASP A 52 -2.82 -15.58 18.11
C ASP A 52 -1.62 -14.65 18.23
N LYS A 53 -0.52 -15.03 17.58
CA LYS A 53 0.70 -14.23 17.52
C LYS A 53 0.48 -12.92 16.77
N ILE A 54 -0.25 -12.95 15.66
CA ILE A 54 -0.65 -11.73 14.94
C ILE A 54 -1.51 -10.83 15.84
N PHE A 55 -2.55 -11.37 16.47
CA PHE A 55 -3.47 -10.59 17.30
C PHE A 55 -2.85 -10.03 18.58
N SER A 56 -1.77 -10.63 19.07
CA SER A 56 -0.99 -10.09 20.19
C SER A 56 -0.06 -8.92 19.81
N ASN A 57 0.31 -8.80 18.53
CA ASN A 57 1.26 -7.79 18.04
C ASN A 57 0.64 -6.68 17.18
N VAL A 58 -0.55 -6.93 16.62
CA VAL A 58 -1.24 -6.01 15.72
C VAL A 58 -2.66 -5.80 16.19
N SER A 59 -3.09 -4.55 16.26
CA SER A 59 -4.48 -4.14 16.52
C SER A 59 -5.17 -3.67 15.24
N GLU A 60 -6.51 -3.59 15.25
CA GLU A 60 -7.27 -3.01 14.14
C GLU A 60 -6.84 -1.57 13.84
N ASP A 61 -6.60 -0.80 14.91
CA ASP A 61 -6.19 0.60 14.80
C ASP A 61 -4.84 0.78 14.15
N ASP A 62 -3.98 -0.24 14.17
CA ASP A 62 -2.69 -0.23 13.47
C ASP A 62 -2.86 -0.20 11.96
N LEU A 63 -3.89 -0.83 11.41
CA LEU A 63 -4.15 -0.85 9.98
C LEU A 63 -4.62 0.53 9.47
N ILE A 64 -4.35 0.81 8.19
CA ILE A 64 -4.60 2.07 7.51
C ILE A 64 -5.78 1.92 6.56
N LEU A 65 -5.83 0.85 5.75
CA LEU A 65 -6.93 0.66 4.81
C LEU A 65 -8.21 0.22 5.54
N LYS A 66 -9.32 0.90 5.25
CA LYS A 66 -10.63 0.58 5.81
C LYS A 66 -11.05 -0.86 5.52
N ALA A 67 -10.81 -1.34 4.29
CA ALA A 67 -11.08 -2.72 3.92
C ALA A 67 -10.30 -3.71 4.79
N HIS A 68 -9.02 -3.43 5.05
CA HIS A 68 -8.17 -4.27 5.87
C HIS A 68 -8.60 -4.28 7.34
N LYS A 69 -9.04 -3.15 7.89
CA LYS A 69 -9.63 -3.09 9.24
C LYS A 69 -10.82 -4.02 9.39
N VAL A 70 -11.77 -3.93 8.46
CA VAL A 70 -12.97 -4.78 8.50
C VAL A 70 -12.60 -6.25 8.37
N ILE A 71 -11.71 -6.61 7.43
CA ILE A 71 -11.24 -7.99 7.28
C ILE A 71 -10.56 -8.48 8.56
N TYR A 72 -9.68 -7.67 9.17
CA TYR A 72 -9.02 -8.00 10.44
C TYR A 72 -10.04 -8.30 11.54
N THR A 73 -11.04 -7.42 11.71
CA THR A 73 -12.08 -7.57 12.74
C THR A 73 -12.86 -8.86 12.53
N ILE A 74 -13.25 -9.17 11.29
CA ILE A 74 -13.95 -10.41 10.96
C ILE A 74 -13.10 -11.64 11.32
N ILE A 75 -11.81 -11.66 10.96
CA ILE A 75 -10.92 -12.79 11.28
C ILE A 75 -10.80 -12.94 12.80
N LYS A 76 -10.66 -11.83 13.53
CA LYS A 76 -10.48 -11.81 14.99
C LYS A 76 -11.74 -12.28 15.73
N GLU A 77 -12.92 -11.82 15.33
CA GLU A 77 -14.21 -12.20 15.92
C GLU A 77 -14.57 -13.66 15.64
N ASN A 78 -14.08 -14.21 14.53
CA ASN A 78 -14.33 -15.59 14.10
C ASN A 78 -13.07 -16.46 14.22
N ASN A 79 -12.19 -16.16 15.19
CA ASN A 79 -10.91 -16.84 15.36
C ASN A 79 -11.04 -18.34 15.73
N MET A 80 -12.22 -18.84 16.06
CA MET A 80 -12.48 -20.26 16.28
C MET A 80 -12.88 -21.03 15.01
N CYS A 81 -13.31 -20.33 13.95
CA CYS A 81 -13.74 -20.94 12.69
C CYS A 81 -12.55 -21.46 11.88
N SER A 82 -12.75 -22.50 11.05
CA SER A 82 -11.72 -22.96 10.12
C SER A 82 -11.36 -21.87 9.11
N LYS A 83 -10.24 -22.05 8.40
CA LYS A 83 -9.83 -21.12 7.33
C LYS A 83 -10.90 -21.02 6.23
N GLU A 84 -11.49 -22.15 5.85
CA GLU A 84 -12.53 -22.24 4.83
C GLU A 84 -13.82 -21.53 5.26
N GLU A 85 -14.19 -21.65 6.54
CA GLU A 85 -15.33 -20.95 7.12
C GLU A 85 -15.08 -19.43 7.17
N LEU A 86 -13.90 -19.00 7.62
CA LEU A 86 -13.49 -17.60 7.61
C LEU A 86 -13.58 -17.00 6.20
N ILE A 87 -13.08 -17.72 5.19
CA ILE A 87 -13.15 -17.26 3.80
C ILE A 87 -14.60 -17.04 3.36
N LYS A 88 -15.53 -17.94 3.73
CA LYS A 88 -16.95 -17.80 3.40
C LYS A 88 -17.58 -16.61 4.12
N ILE A 89 -17.29 -16.43 5.41
CA ILE A 89 -17.80 -15.31 6.21
C ILE A 89 -17.35 -13.98 5.62
N ILE A 90 -16.05 -13.84 5.33
CA ILE A 90 -15.48 -12.63 4.74
C ILE A 90 -16.13 -12.37 3.37
N ASN A 91 -16.23 -13.37 2.49
CA ASN A 91 -16.90 -13.23 1.20
C ASN A 91 -18.33 -12.69 1.34
N LEU A 92 -19.12 -13.26 2.25
CA LEU A 92 -20.51 -12.84 2.48
C LEU A 92 -20.61 -11.40 3.01
N GLN A 93 -19.67 -11.00 3.85
CA GLN A 93 -19.66 -9.66 4.45
C GLN A 93 -19.06 -8.59 3.53
N THR A 94 -18.17 -8.96 2.59
CA THR A 94 -17.52 -8.00 1.69
C THR A 94 -18.16 -7.92 0.30
N MET A 95 -19.02 -8.86 -0.10
CA MET A 95 -19.52 -8.96 -1.49
C MET A 95 -20.26 -7.71 -2.00
N GLN A 96 -20.84 -6.91 -1.12
CA GLN A 96 -21.59 -5.70 -1.49
C GLN A 96 -20.68 -4.50 -1.76
N ASP A 97 -19.41 -4.58 -1.34
CA ASP A 97 -18.43 -3.52 -1.54
C ASP A 97 -17.32 -4.00 -2.48
N SER A 98 -17.29 -3.40 -3.68
CA SER A 98 -16.33 -3.75 -4.72
C SER A 98 -14.88 -3.43 -4.37
N GLU A 99 -14.63 -2.44 -3.51
CA GLU A 99 -13.29 -2.08 -3.04
C GLU A 99 -12.79 -3.14 -2.05
N PHE A 100 -13.66 -3.56 -1.13
CA PHE A 100 -13.34 -4.58 -0.14
C PHE A 100 -13.12 -5.93 -0.79
N THR A 101 -13.99 -6.30 -1.73
CA THR A 101 -13.86 -7.55 -2.49
C THR A 101 -12.53 -7.59 -3.25
N LYS A 102 -12.10 -6.47 -3.84
CA LYS A 102 -10.79 -6.40 -4.52
C LYS A 102 -9.62 -6.61 -3.57
N GLU A 103 -9.62 -5.94 -2.42
CA GLU A 103 -8.52 -6.13 -1.45
C GLU A 103 -8.55 -7.54 -0.84
N TRP A 104 -9.73 -8.10 -0.59
CA TRP A 104 -9.86 -9.47 -0.10
C TRP A 104 -9.26 -10.50 -1.06
N ILE A 105 -9.57 -10.42 -2.36
CA ILE A 105 -8.96 -11.28 -3.39
C ILE A 105 -7.43 -11.17 -3.34
N LYS A 106 -6.90 -9.95 -3.26
CA LYS A 106 -5.45 -9.74 -3.18
C LYS A 106 -4.82 -10.33 -1.93
N ILE A 107 -5.51 -10.30 -0.78
CA ILE A 107 -5.04 -10.94 0.46
C ILE A 107 -4.99 -12.46 0.30
N GLN A 108 -6.02 -13.06 -0.31
CA GLN A 108 -6.07 -14.50 -0.54
C GLN A 108 -4.97 -14.98 -1.51
N GLU A 109 -4.67 -14.18 -2.53
CA GLU A 109 -3.61 -14.45 -3.49
C GLU A 109 -2.21 -14.22 -2.90
N TYR A 110 -2.11 -13.46 -1.79
CA TYR A 110 -0.86 -13.15 -1.13
C TYR A 110 -0.34 -14.35 -0.34
N LYS A 111 0.38 -15.24 -1.03
CA LYS A 111 1.08 -16.37 -0.42
C LYS A 111 2.40 -15.93 0.17
N VAL A 112 2.55 -16.18 1.46
CA VAL A 112 3.72 -15.83 2.24
C VAL A 112 4.38 -17.15 2.64
N ASP A 113 5.40 -17.56 1.88
CA ASP A 113 6.22 -18.73 2.22
C ASP A 113 7.25 -18.29 3.26
N ILE A 114 6.98 -18.57 4.53
CA ILE A 114 7.84 -18.20 5.65
C ILE A 114 8.14 -19.41 6.52
N ASP A 115 9.41 -19.53 6.88
CA ASP A 115 9.87 -20.42 7.93
C ASP A 115 9.36 -19.96 9.31
N GLU A 116 8.90 -20.90 10.13
CA GLU A 116 8.29 -20.62 11.43
C GLU A 116 9.21 -19.79 12.34
N GLY A 117 10.53 -20.01 12.26
CA GLY A 117 11.54 -19.25 13.00
C GLY A 117 11.70 -17.79 12.57
N SER A 118 11.18 -17.39 11.40
CA SER A 118 11.27 -16.03 10.86
C SER A 118 9.99 -15.20 11.03
N ILE A 119 8.92 -15.79 11.57
CA ILE A 119 7.60 -15.14 11.67
C ILE A 119 7.63 -13.92 12.57
N ASP A 120 8.32 -13.98 13.72
CA ASP A 120 8.46 -12.84 14.63
C ASP A 120 9.01 -11.60 13.92
N LYS A 121 10.11 -11.81 13.19
CA LYS A 121 10.78 -10.76 12.45
C LYS A 121 9.87 -10.21 11.35
N MET A 122 9.20 -11.08 10.59
CA MET A 122 8.28 -10.65 9.53
C MET A 122 7.13 -9.81 10.07
N VAL A 123 6.50 -10.24 11.17
CA VAL A 123 5.40 -9.50 11.80
C VAL A 123 5.90 -8.14 12.30
N SER A 124 7.05 -8.11 12.96
CA SER A 124 7.70 -6.86 13.40
C SER A 124 7.99 -5.94 12.21
N ASP A 125 8.54 -6.46 11.11
CA ASP A 125 8.85 -5.68 9.91
C ASP A 125 7.57 -5.12 9.26
N CYS A 126 6.48 -5.89 9.25
CA CYS A 126 5.18 -5.42 8.76
C CYS A 126 4.63 -4.29 9.63
N VAL A 127 4.63 -4.49 10.96
CA VAL A 127 4.19 -3.48 11.93
C VAL A 127 5.01 -2.20 11.81
N ASN A 128 6.33 -2.32 11.68
CA ASN A 128 7.23 -1.16 11.52
C ASN A 128 6.95 -0.42 10.20
N ASN A 129 6.69 -1.13 9.10
CA ASN A 129 6.31 -0.50 7.83
C ASN A 129 4.99 0.27 7.92
N ILE A 130 3.99 -0.29 8.61
CA ILE A 130 2.69 0.35 8.84
C ILE A 130 2.85 1.60 9.72
N LYS A 131 3.57 1.47 10.85
CA LYS A 131 3.87 2.59 11.77
C LYS A 131 4.64 3.70 11.07
N LYS A 132 5.67 3.34 10.30
CA LYS A 132 6.47 4.30 9.53
C LYS A 132 5.61 5.11 8.58
N TYR A 133 4.69 4.47 7.85
CA TYR A 133 3.79 5.18 6.95
C TYR A 133 2.89 6.17 7.70
N LYS A 134 2.31 5.77 8.84
CA LYS A 134 1.49 6.68 9.67
C LYS A 134 2.27 7.88 10.18
N LEU A 135 3.51 7.67 10.61
CA LEU A 135 4.39 8.75 11.03
C LEU A 135 4.73 9.68 9.87
N GLU A 136 4.99 9.14 8.67
CA GLU A 136 5.24 9.95 7.46
C GLU A 136 4.01 10.78 7.05
N GLU A 137 2.81 10.21 7.15
CA GLU A 137 1.56 10.92 6.87
C GLU A 137 1.29 12.03 7.91
N SER A 138 1.51 11.73 9.19
CA SER A 138 1.35 12.70 10.29
C SER A 138 2.36 13.84 10.16
N ARG A 139 3.63 13.51 9.86
CA ARG A 139 4.68 14.48 9.55
C ARG A 139 4.25 15.43 8.43
N LYS A 140 3.69 14.89 7.33
CA LYS A 140 3.21 15.69 6.21
C LYS A 140 2.08 16.64 6.64
N LYS A 141 1.08 16.14 7.37
CA LYS A 141 -0.04 16.95 7.89
C LYS A 141 0.45 18.08 8.80
N ILE A 142 1.39 17.81 9.70
CA ILE A 142 1.94 18.82 10.61
C ILE A 142 2.73 19.87 9.85
N MET A 143 3.57 19.47 8.88
CA MET A 143 4.29 20.44 8.03
C MET A 143 3.32 21.35 7.26
N ASP A 144 2.22 20.81 6.74
CA ASP A 144 1.21 21.61 6.03
C ASP A 144 0.48 22.57 7.00
N LYS A 145 0.21 22.14 8.24
CA LYS A 145 -0.35 23.01 9.30
C LYS A 145 0.62 24.12 9.70
N ILE A 146 1.91 23.82 9.86
CA ILE A 146 2.95 24.80 10.18
C ILE A 146 2.96 25.91 9.13
N ARG A 147 3.03 25.55 7.84
CA ARG A 147 3.03 26.55 6.75
C ARG A 147 1.79 27.45 6.79
N LYS A 148 0.63 26.88 7.14
CA LYS A 148 -0.61 27.65 7.29
C LYS A 148 -0.52 28.63 8.46
N CYS A 149 -0.14 28.15 9.66
CA CYS A 149 0.02 29.00 10.85
C CYS A 149 1.05 30.12 10.62
N GLU A 150 2.17 29.82 9.96
CA GLU A 150 3.19 30.82 9.60
C GLU A 150 2.62 31.90 8.67
N SER A 151 1.81 31.52 7.68
CA SER A 151 1.17 32.48 6.77
C SER A 151 0.13 33.36 7.45
N GLU A 152 -0.45 32.89 8.56
CA GLU A 152 -1.45 33.58 9.37
C GLU A 152 -0.83 34.37 10.54
N GLY A 153 0.50 34.29 10.74
CA GLY A 153 1.20 34.96 11.84
C GLY A 153 0.99 34.31 13.21
N LEU A 154 0.53 33.05 13.25
CA LEU A 154 0.23 32.29 14.47
C LEU A 154 1.50 31.64 15.04
N VAL A 155 2.30 32.45 15.74
CA VAL A 155 3.64 32.06 16.21
C VAL A 155 3.59 30.95 17.27
N GLU A 156 2.68 31.03 18.24
CA GLU A 156 2.61 30.05 19.33
C GLU A 156 2.19 28.67 18.79
N GLU A 157 1.17 28.62 17.95
CA GLU A 157 0.70 27.40 17.29
C GLU A 157 1.79 26.78 16.42
N THR A 158 2.58 27.61 15.73
CA THR A 158 3.73 27.15 14.94
C THR A 158 4.77 26.47 15.82
N LEU A 159 5.11 27.06 16.97
CA LEU A 159 6.08 26.49 17.91
C LEU A 159 5.57 25.18 18.53
N MET A 160 4.28 25.10 18.85
CA MET A 160 3.66 23.85 19.34
C MET A 160 3.74 22.73 18.30
N LEU A 161 3.36 23.03 17.05
CA LEU A 161 3.42 22.06 15.95
C LEU A 161 4.86 21.64 15.61
N ALA A 162 5.83 22.54 15.73
CA ALA A 162 7.24 22.21 15.55
C ALA A 162 7.76 21.22 16.60
N ARG A 163 7.27 21.31 17.85
CA ARG A 163 7.58 20.30 18.88
C ARG A 163 7.00 18.94 18.54
N GLU A 164 5.73 18.89 18.11
CA GLU A 164 5.09 17.66 17.65
C GLU A 164 5.86 17.03 16.48
N LEU A 165 6.35 17.85 15.55
CA LEU A 165 7.17 17.40 14.42
C LEU A 165 8.50 16.77 14.89
N MET A 166 9.16 17.36 15.89
CA MET A 166 10.38 16.80 16.48
C MET A 166 10.13 15.45 17.14
N ASP A 167 9.00 15.29 17.81
CA ASP A 167 8.67 14.03 18.48
C ASP A 167 8.38 12.91 17.46
N ILE A 168 7.68 13.21 16.37
CA ILE A 168 7.51 12.27 15.25
C ILE A 168 8.86 11.88 14.64
N GLN A 169 9.79 12.83 14.46
CA GLN A 169 11.12 12.52 13.93
C GLN A 169 11.91 11.58 14.85
N LYS A 170 11.82 11.78 16.18
CA LYS A 170 12.43 10.87 17.16
C LYS A 170 11.82 9.48 17.09
N GLU A 171 10.50 9.37 16.95
CA GLU A 171 9.82 8.08 16.82
C GLU A 171 10.21 7.34 15.55
N MET A 172 10.28 8.05 14.42
CA MET A 172 10.75 7.48 13.16
C MET A 172 12.19 6.95 13.25
N GLY A 173 13.06 7.58 14.05
CA GLY A 173 14.43 7.14 14.25
C GLY A 173 14.60 5.89 15.13
N LYS A 174 13.53 5.42 15.79
CA LYS A 174 13.52 4.20 16.60
C LYS A 174 13.06 2.95 15.83
N LEU A 175 12.46 3.15 14.66
CA LEU A 175 11.97 2.09 13.75
C LEU A 175 13.09 1.63 12.81
#